data_AF-A0A4S4GH67-F1
#
_entry.id   AF-A0A4S4GH67-F1
#
_cell.length_a   1.000
_cell.length_b   1.000
_cell.length_c   1.000
_cell.angle_alpha   90.00
_cell.angle_beta   90.00
_cell.angle_gamma   90.00
#
_symmetry.space_group_name_H-M   'P 1'
#
loop_
_entity.id
_entity.type
_entity.pdbx_description
1 polymer ?
#
loop_
_entity_poly.entity_id
_entity_poly.type
_entity_poly.pdbx_seq_one_letter_code
_entity_poly.pdbx_strand_id
1 'polypeptide(L)'
;MKLSFRKITLSVALTAVVVPLFVTAAKKTEVAPNSDELKADYIFMEALRQHAIDKEDAYYDLLSRAYQLDPSNSDVGFFLGYYTVMTSGDDSTMFKNGYDLMKRHFNEAPADFYSNFVYGSINDRLGSRDEALKVWTTLDSIYPHKMEISYKLAEALASSGDSSKIAKAIGVYDRIEKTQGKNIPLTTSKIRAFLSSQDTASIYKEVYSLLKSAPHSVENNVFAGNVFAMFSDNDSALSYFDKACDLDSTSGLAYYSRANFYKSIGDSVNYDKEVFRALSRESLELDAKLELLTGYIRELYDDPSQQGRIQELFATLLDQHPHEVDIHDLYCSYLIAIEDYAGAAEQLGYALDIDPSSEERWRTLLSLYMQADDYAKSAEKGETALRYHPSSAMIHLMLGTDYNLMKEYDKALGNLNKAMELTDSVDYDAVSQIMSSMGDVYYAKGDRDSAFVYYDKAISIDPDNLLALNNCAYYLAVEGRDLDKAEEMSARTIKERPDDATSLDTYAWVMFRKKNYTEAMAYIDKAIANSEEPSEELYHHAGDIYFMNGEPQKALEFWEKALALDPDNELLQRKVKHKTYFYE
;
A
#
# COMPACT_ATOMS: atom_id res chain seq x y z
N MET A 1 -25.11 7.43 7.45
CA MET A 1 -23.70 7.07 7.19
C MET A 1 -23.61 5.55 7.34
N LYS A 2 -23.47 4.82 6.22
CA LYS A 2 -23.37 3.35 6.21
C LYS A 2 -22.00 2.97 6.79
N LEU A 3 -21.97 2.15 7.84
CA LEU A 3 -20.75 1.52 8.34
C LEU A 3 -20.94 0.01 8.19
N SER A 4 -20.25 -0.58 7.22
CA SER A 4 -20.18 -2.02 7.06
C SER A 4 -19.37 -2.61 8.22
N PHE A 5 -19.97 -3.50 9.00
CA PHE A 5 -19.24 -4.35 9.93
C PHE A 5 -18.43 -5.39 9.12
N ARG A 6 -17.17 -5.09 8.80
CA ARG A 6 -16.20 -6.11 8.41
C ARG A 6 -15.89 -6.94 9.66
N LYS A 7 -16.03 -8.27 9.53
CA LYS A 7 -15.51 -9.24 10.51
C LYS A 7 -13.99 -9.04 10.62
N ILE A 8 -13.55 -8.44 11.72
CA ILE A 8 -12.16 -8.43 12.12
C ILE A 8 -12.08 -9.38 13.32
N THR A 9 -11.48 -10.54 13.07
CA THR A 9 -11.03 -11.48 14.08
C THR A 9 -10.01 -10.77 14.96
N LEU A 10 -10.37 -10.44 16.20
CA LEU A 10 -9.42 -10.01 17.20
C LEU A 10 -9.19 -11.19 18.14
N SER A 11 -8.01 -11.78 18.01
CA SER A 11 -7.40 -12.65 19.02
C SER A 11 -7.11 -11.82 20.27
N VAL A 12 -8.13 -11.62 21.11
CA VAL A 12 -7.90 -11.52 22.54
C VAL A 12 -7.55 -12.94 22.96
N ALA A 13 -6.29 -13.18 23.32
CA ALA A 13 -5.90 -14.42 23.95
C ALA A 13 -6.64 -14.54 25.29
N LEU A 14 -7.89 -15.02 25.26
CA LEU A 14 -8.44 -15.82 26.33
C LEU A 14 -7.66 -17.13 26.30
N THR A 15 -6.41 -17.08 26.78
CA THR A 15 -5.82 -18.30 27.32
C THR A 15 -6.80 -18.78 28.37
N ALA A 16 -7.29 -20.01 28.21
CA ALA A 16 -8.19 -20.67 29.12
C ALA A 16 -7.55 -20.73 30.53
N VAL A 17 -7.69 -19.66 31.29
CA VAL A 17 -7.44 -19.66 32.72
C VAL A 17 -8.71 -20.24 33.32
N VAL A 18 -8.67 -21.53 33.63
CA VAL A 18 -9.60 -22.17 34.55
C VAL A 18 -9.62 -21.31 35.82
N VAL A 19 -10.71 -20.56 36.02
CA VAL A 19 -10.88 -19.70 37.20
C VAL A 19 -11.14 -20.60 38.40
N PRO A 20 -10.28 -20.59 39.45
CA PRO A 20 -10.72 -21.06 40.75
C PRO A 20 -11.58 -19.94 41.36
N LEU A 21 -12.90 -20.13 41.35
CA LEU A 21 -13.84 -19.27 42.07
C LEU A 21 -13.58 -19.43 43.58
N PHE A 22 -12.82 -18.51 44.17
CA PHE A 22 -12.85 -18.31 45.62
C PHE A 22 -14.13 -17.55 45.96
N VAL A 23 -15.16 -18.29 46.36
CA VAL A 23 -16.38 -17.75 46.96
C VAL A 23 -15.98 -17.08 48.28
N THR A 24 -15.89 -15.75 48.32
CA THR A 24 -15.88 -15.01 49.57
C THR A 24 -17.28 -15.06 50.16
N ALA A 25 -17.49 -15.97 51.12
CA ALA A 25 -18.72 -16.11 51.86
C ALA A 25 -18.98 -14.89 52.75
N ALA A 26 -19.66 -13.87 52.22
CA ALA A 26 -20.35 -12.87 53.04
C ALA A 26 -21.73 -13.43 53.41
N LYS A 27 -21.95 -13.66 54.72
CA LYS A 27 -23.19 -14.15 55.33
C LYS A 27 -24.43 -13.43 54.75
N LYS A 28 -25.16 -14.10 53.87
CA LYS A 28 -26.60 -13.88 53.63
C LYS A 28 -27.34 -15.09 54.20
N THR A 29 -28.38 -14.80 54.98
CA THR A 29 -29.32 -15.72 55.63
C THR A 29 -29.72 -16.90 54.74
N GLU A 30 -29.54 -18.12 55.23
CA GLU A 30 -29.88 -19.39 54.59
C GLU A 30 -31.40 -19.49 54.32
N VAL A 31 -31.78 -19.33 53.06
CA VAL A 31 -32.96 -19.97 52.47
C VAL A 31 -32.38 -21.07 51.58
N ALA A 32 -32.84 -22.32 51.75
CA ALA A 32 -32.37 -23.42 50.90
C ALA A 32 -32.72 -23.11 49.43
N PRO A 33 -31.76 -23.21 48.49
CA PRO A 33 -32.01 -22.87 47.09
C PRO A 33 -33.12 -23.75 46.50
N ASN A 34 -33.99 -23.15 45.69
CA ASN A 34 -35.09 -23.88 45.05
C ASN A 34 -34.52 -24.90 44.04
N SER A 35 -35.22 -26.01 43.78
CA SER A 35 -34.76 -27.07 42.87
C SER A 35 -34.43 -26.57 41.46
N ASP A 36 -35.05 -25.47 41.02
CA ASP A 36 -34.80 -24.86 39.72
C ASP A 36 -33.51 -24.03 39.70
N GLU A 37 -33.10 -23.41 40.81
CA GLU A 37 -31.85 -22.64 40.94
C GLU A 37 -30.64 -23.56 40.81
N LEU A 38 -30.61 -24.68 41.56
CA LEU A 38 -29.55 -25.69 41.47
C LEU A 38 -29.44 -26.30 40.06
N LYS A 39 -30.58 -26.42 39.38
CA LYS A 39 -30.62 -26.92 38.00
C LYS A 39 -30.10 -25.88 37.01
N ALA A 40 -30.42 -24.60 37.22
CA ALA A 40 -29.89 -23.49 36.44
C ALA A 40 -28.37 -23.41 36.56
N ASP A 41 -27.82 -23.51 37.77
CA ASP A 41 -26.37 -23.51 38.03
C ASP A 41 -25.65 -24.64 37.31
N TYR A 42 -26.19 -25.86 37.37
CA TYR A 42 -25.63 -27.00 36.65
C TYR A 42 -25.60 -26.78 35.13
N ILE A 43 -26.71 -26.29 34.57
CA ILE A 43 -26.83 -26.01 33.13
C ILE A 43 -25.88 -24.89 32.73
N PHE A 44 -25.71 -23.87 33.56
CA PHE A 44 -24.76 -22.78 33.31
C PHE A 44 -23.32 -23.28 33.27
N MET A 45 -22.91 -24.14 34.21
CA MET A 45 -21.57 -24.75 34.20
C MET A 45 -21.36 -25.61 32.95
N GLU A 46 -22.37 -26.35 32.52
CA GLU A 46 -22.33 -27.11 31.27
C GLU A 46 -22.25 -26.18 30.05
N ALA A 47 -22.95 -25.03 30.06
CA ALA A 47 -22.84 -24.01 29.01
C ALA A 47 -21.40 -23.53 28.87
N LEU A 48 -20.76 -23.11 29.97
CA LEU A 48 -19.35 -22.69 29.98
C LEU A 48 -18.41 -23.78 29.46
N ARG A 49 -18.70 -25.05 29.78
CA ARG A 49 -17.93 -26.19 29.26
C ARG A 49 -18.07 -26.35 27.74
N GLN A 50 -19.26 -26.15 27.18
CA GLN A 50 -19.48 -26.20 25.73
C GLN A 50 -18.76 -25.06 25.01
N HIS A 51 -18.77 -23.84 25.59
CA HIS A 51 -18.01 -22.72 25.06
C HIS A 51 -16.50 -23.01 25.03
N ALA A 52 -15.96 -23.63 26.07
CA ALA A 52 -14.54 -24.01 26.13
C ALA A 52 -14.10 -25.08 25.10
N ILE A 53 -15.05 -25.72 24.41
CA ILE A 53 -14.78 -26.67 23.32
C ILE A 53 -15.36 -26.20 21.97
N ASP A 54 -15.53 -24.88 21.82
CA ASP A 54 -15.95 -24.18 20.60
C ASP A 54 -17.33 -24.60 20.06
N LYS A 55 -18.26 -24.95 20.96
CA LYS A 55 -19.65 -25.30 20.61
C LYS A 55 -20.63 -24.17 20.94
N GLU A 56 -20.60 -23.13 20.12
CA GLU A 56 -21.37 -21.89 20.33
C GLU A 56 -22.89 -22.06 20.30
N ASP A 57 -23.44 -22.90 19.42
CA ASP A 57 -24.89 -23.17 19.38
C ASP A 57 -25.39 -23.80 20.69
N ALA A 58 -24.65 -24.82 21.18
CA ALA A 58 -24.97 -25.49 22.44
C ALA A 58 -24.77 -24.55 23.64
N TYR A 59 -23.75 -23.69 23.59
CA TYR A 59 -23.51 -22.68 24.61
C TYR A 59 -24.71 -21.72 24.75
N TYR A 60 -25.20 -21.17 23.64
CA TYR A 60 -26.34 -20.27 23.64
C TYR A 60 -27.63 -20.92 24.15
N ASP A 61 -27.93 -22.14 23.69
CA ASP A 61 -29.13 -22.88 24.11
C ASP A 61 -29.11 -23.18 25.61
N LEU A 62 -27.96 -23.58 26.14
CA LEU A 62 -27.79 -23.87 27.56
C LEU A 62 -27.83 -22.59 28.41
N LEU A 63 -27.20 -21.49 27.98
CA LEU A 63 -27.31 -20.20 28.66
C LEU A 63 -28.75 -19.70 28.70
N SER A 64 -29.45 -19.77 27.58
CA SER A 64 -30.87 -19.39 27.48
C SER A 64 -31.73 -20.24 28.41
N ARG A 65 -31.46 -21.56 28.48
CA ARG A 65 -32.18 -22.47 29.35
C ARG A 65 -31.89 -22.23 30.83
N ALA A 66 -30.64 -21.98 31.20
CA ALA A 66 -30.25 -21.63 32.56
C ALA A 66 -30.95 -20.34 33.00
N TYR A 67 -30.93 -19.30 32.17
CA TYR A 67 -31.59 -18.03 32.46
C TYR A 67 -33.12 -18.15 32.56
N GLN A 68 -33.76 -19.04 31.79
CA GLN A 68 -35.21 -19.29 31.92
C GLN A 68 -35.58 -19.97 33.24
N LEU A 69 -34.71 -20.85 33.77
CA LEU A 69 -34.94 -21.56 35.03
C LEU A 69 -34.70 -20.65 36.23
N ASP A 70 -33.74 -19.75 36.14
CA ASP A 70 -33.49 -18.71 37.14
C ASP A 70 -33.19 -17.36 36.48
N PRO A 71 -34.23 -16.55 36.17
CA PRO A 71 -34.05 -15.20 35.63
C PRO A 71 -33.52 -14.18 36.66
N SER A 72 -33.38 -14.58 37.92
CA SER A 72 -32.86 -13.73 38.99
C SER A 72 -31.34 -13.80 39.10
N ASN A 73 -30.72 -14.88 38.61
CA ASN A 73 -29.27 -15.04 38.54
C ASN A 73 -28.67 -14.10 37.48
N SER A 74 -28.07 -13.01 37.95
CA SER A 74 -27.46 -12.03 37.06
C SER A 74 -26.13 -12.47 36.45
N ASP A 75 -25.44 -13.47 37.00
CA ASP A 75 -24.22 -14.03 36.38
C ASP A 75 -24.60 -14.71 35.06
N VAL A 76 -25.59 -15.61 35.09
CA VAL A 76 -26.11 -16.27 33.88
C VAL A 76 -26.65 -15.23 32.90
N GLY A 77 -27.38 -14.23 33.41
CA GLY A 77 -27.88 -13.11 32.62
C GLY A 77 -26.77 -12.34 31.92
N PHE A 78 -25.62 -12.10 32.57
CA PHE A 78 -24.49 -11.40 31.97
C PHE A 78 -23.91 -12.16 30.77
N PHE A 79 -23.61 -13.45 30.93
CA PHE A 79 -23.03 -14.25 29.84
C PHE A 79 -23.98 -14.40 28.65
N LEU A 80 -25.28 -14.60 28.92
CA LEU A 80 -26.31 -14.57 27.88
C LEU A 80 -26.38 -13.21 27.20
N GLY A 81 -26.36 -12.13 27.98
CA GLY A 81 -26.39 -10.76 27.47
C GLY A 81 -25.18 -10.43 26.59
N TYR A 82 -23.98 -10.82 27.02
CA TYR A 82 -22.74 -10.66 26.27
C TYR A 82 -22.79 -11.41 24.93
N TYR A 83 -23.15 -12.70 24.96
CA TYR A 83 -23.28 -13.48 23.72
C TYR A 83 -24.28 -12.83 22.77
N THR A 84 -25.46 -12.45 23.29
CA THR A 84 -26.52 -11.79 22.53
C THR A 84 -26.04 -10.49 21.86
N VAL A 85 -25.27 -9.66 22.58
CA VAL A 85 -24.68 -8.42 22.04
C VAL A 85 -23.67 -8.72 20.94
N MET A 86 -22.84 -9.75 21.10
CA MET A 86 -21.81 -10.10 20.12
C MET A 86 -22.39 -10.73 18.84
N THR A 87 -23.55 -11.39 18.93
CA THR A 87 -24.20 -12.06 17.80
C THR A 87 -25.37 -11.29 17.19
N SER A 88 -25.71 -10.09 17.70
CA SER A 88 -26.91 -9.37 17.27
C SER A 88 -26.89 -8.91 15.80
N GLY A 89 -25.71 -8.76 15.20
CA GLY A 89 -25.57 -8.14 13.88
C GLY A 89 -26.24 -6.76 13.86
N ASP A 90 -27.17 -6.56 12.92
CA ASP A 90 -27.94 -5.31 12.78
C ASP A 90 -29.26 -5.29 13.59
N ASP A 91 -29.56 -6.33 14.36
CA ASP A 91 -30.77 -6.40 15.18
C ASP A 91 -30.64 -5.55 16.46
N SER A 92 -31.15 -4.32 16.37
CA SER A 92 -31.18 -3.37 17.48
C SER A 92 -31.98 -3.83 18.71
N THR A 93 -32.97 -4.70 18.54
CA THR A 93 -33.80 -5.20 19.66
C THR A 93 -33.06 -6.28 20.41
N MET A 94 -32.46 -7.23 19.67
CA MET A 94 -31.60 -8.26 20.24
C MET A 94 -30.42 -7.64 20.99
N PHE A 95 -29.75 -6.65 20.36
CA PHE A 95 -28.67 -5.90 21.00
C PHE A 95 -29.11 -5.25 22.32
N LYS A 96 -30.24 -4.54 22.32
CA LYS A 96 -30.75 -3.86 23.51
C LYS A 96 -31.06 -4.84 24.65
N ASN A 97 -31.71 -5.96 24.34
CA ASN A 97 -32.03 -6.97 25.34
C ASN A 97 -30.77 -7.55 25.98
N GLY A 98 -29.76 -7.88 25.17
CA GLY A 98 -28.48 -8.37 25.68
C GLY A 98 -27.77 -7.32 26.55
N TYR A 99 -27.75 -6.08 26.09
CA TYR A 99 -27.16 -4.96 26.83
C TYR A 99 -27.84 -4.71 28.18
N ASP A 100 -29.17 -4.76 28.25
CA ASP A 100 -29.93 -4.56 29.49
C ASP A 100 -29.64 -5.65 30.53
N LEU A 101 -29.38 -6.90 30.10
CA LEU A 101 -28.94 -7.98 30.99
C LEU A 101 -27.55 -7.70 31.58
N MET A 102 -26.59 -7.28 30.75
CA MET A 102 -25.25 -6.92 31.22
C MET A 102 -25.29 -5.73 32.18
N LYS A 103 -26.12 -4.71 31.87
CA LYS A 103 -26.34 -3.56 32.74
C LYS A 103 -26.95 -3.95 34.09
N ARG A 104 -27.90 -4.87 34.09
CA ARG A 104 -28.52 -5.40 35.32
C ARG A 104 -27.47 -6.05 36.20
N HIS A 105 -26.64 -6.93 35.64
CA HIS A 105 -25.54 -7.56 36.38
C HIS A 105 -24.61 -6.53 37.01
N PHE A 106 -24.19 -5.50 36.28
CA PHE A 106 -23.35 -4.44 36.85
C PHE A 106 -23.99 -3.74 38.06
N ASN A 107 -25.31 -3.50 38.04
CA ASN A 107 -25.99 -2.85 39.17
C ASN A 107 -26.18 -3.80 40.39
N GLU A 108 -26.27 -5.11 40.17
CA GLU A 108 -26.48 -6.12 41.23
C GLU A 108 -25.16 -6.64 41.83
N ALA A 109 -24.14 -6.81 40.99
CA ALA A 109 -22.84 -7.37 41.35
C ALA A 109 -21.69 -6.43 40.90
N PRO A 110 -21.62 -5.19 41.42
CA PRO A 110 -20.60 -4.21 40.99
C PRO A 110 -19.15 -4.62 41.32
N ALA A 111 -18.96 -5.60 42.22
CA ALA A 111 -17.67 -6.16 42.56
C ALA A 111 -17.21 -7.29 41.63
N ASP A 112 -18.03 -7.78 40.69
CA ASP A 112 -17.53 -8.72 39.68
C ASP A 112 -16.56 -7.98 38.75
N PHE A 113 -15.27 -8.26 38.91
CA PHE A 113 -14.23 -7.61 38.11
C PHE A 113 -14.34 -7.95 36.62
N TYR A 114 -14.48 -9.23 36.27
CA TYR A 114 -14.32 -9.68 34.89
C TYR A 114 -15.50 -9.22 34.04
N SER A 115 -16.71 -9.50 34.51
CA SER A 115 -17.95 -9.17 33.81
C SER A 115 -18.10 -7.67 33.64
N ASN A 116 -17.83 -6.88 34.69
CA ASN A 116 -17.97 -5.43 34.61
C ASN A 116 -16.85 -4.77 33.82
N PHE A 117 -15.64 -5.35 33.76
CA PHE A 117 -14.59 -4.85 32.86
C PHE A 117 -14.99 -5.01 31.39
N VAL A 118 -15.58 -6.15 31.02
CA VAL A 118 -16.12 -6.37 29.68
C VAL A 118 -17.27 -5.40 29.39
N TYR A 119 -18.20 -5.22 30.34
CA TYR A 119 -19.30 -4.27 30.20
C TYR A 119 -18.81 -2.82 30.00
N GLY A 120 -17.83 -2.37 30.77
CA GLY A 120 -17.21 -1.06 30.61
C GLY A 120 -16.56 -0.89 29.24
N SER A 121 -15.83 -1.90 28.77
CA SER A 121 -15.16 -1.89 27.47
C SER A 121 -16.14 -1.83 26.29
N ILE A 122 -17.28 -2.49 26.41
CA ILE A 122 -18.37 -2.38 25.43
C ILE A 122 -18.91 -0.94 25.41
N ASN A 123 -19.16 -0.34 26.57
CA ASN A 123 -19.64 1.03 26.64
C ASN A 123 -18.66 2.06 26.04
N ASP A 124 -17.35 1.87 26.23
CA ASP A 124 -16.32 2.68 25.56
C ASP A 124 -16.46 2.59 24.03
N ARG A 125 -16.62 1.38 23.49
CA ARG A 125 -16.76 1.14 22.05
C ARG A 125 -18.07 1.69 21.48
N LEU A 126 -19.15 1.66 22.25
CA LEU A 126 -20.44 2.23 21.88
C LEU A 126 -20.45 3.77 21.94
N GLY A 127 -19.42 4.40 22.52
CA GLY A 127 -19.42 5.83 22.79
C GLY A 127 -20.38 6.24 23.92
N SER A 128 -20.84 5.29 24.74
CA SER A 128 -21.72 5.51 25.90
C SER A 128 -20.91 6.02 27.10
N ARG A 129 -20.36 7.23 26.96
CA ARG A 129 -19.33 7.80 27.87
C ARG A 129 -19.75 7.87 29.33
N ASP A 130 -21.00 8.23 29.63
CA ASP A 130 -21.47 8.35 31.02
C ASP A 130 -21.59 7.01 31.72
N GLU A 131 -22.07 5.97 31.02
CA GLU A 131 -22.18 4.62 31.60
C GLU A 131 -20.79 3.99 31.74
N ALA A 132 -19.91 4.13 30.74
CA ALA A 132 -18.51 3.71 30.85
C ALA A 132 -17.82 4.35 32.06
N LEU A 133 -17.95 5.67 32.22
CA LEU A 133 -17.38 6.39 33.36
C LEU A 133 -17.93 5.87 34.70
N LYS A 134 -19.24 5.57 34.78
CA LYS A 134 -19.85 4.98 35.98
C LYS A 134 -19.23 3.61 36.30
N VAL A 135 -19.06 2.75 35.29
CA VAL A 135 -18.43 1.43 35.45
C VAL A 135 -17.00 1.56 35.94
N TRP A 136 -16.18 2.36 35.25
CA TRP A 136 -14.77 2.55 35.61
C TRP A 136 -14.59 3.20 36.97
N THR A 137 -15.44 4.15 37.35
CA THR A 137 -15.41 4.77 38.69
C THR A 137 -15.74 3.74 39.77
N THR A 138 -16.74 2.88 39.52
CA THR A 138 -17.16 1.83 40.46
C THR A 138 -16.04 0.81 40.64
N LEU A 139 -15.50 0.30 39.54
CA LEU A 139 -14.43 -0.69 39.57
C LEU A 139 -13.14 -0.16 40.21
N ASP A 140 -12.77 1.09 39.96
CA ASP A 140 -11.59 1.70 40.58
C ASP A 140 -11.75 1.90 42.09
N SER A 141 -12.97 2.21 42.54
CA SER A 141 -13.26 2.35 43.97
C SER A 141 -13.13 1.04 44.74
N ILE A 142 -13.41 -0.10 44.08
CA ILE A 142 -13.32 -1.45 44.64
C ILE A 142 -11.90 -2.00 44.50
N TYR A 143 -11.25 -1.73 43.36
CA TYR A 143 -9.94 -2.28 42.99
C TYR A 143 -8.92 -1.18 42.67
N PRO A 144 -8.61 -0.27 43.59
CA PRO A 144 -7.78 0.92 43.33
C PRO A 144 -6.31 0.61 42.97
N HIS A 145 -5.88 -0.64 43.16
CA HIS A 145 -4.53 -1.12 42.85
C HIS A 145 -4.42 -1.79 41.47
N LYS A 146 -5.54 -2.06 40.79
CA LYS A 146 -5.54 -2.66 39.45
C LYS A 146 -5.35 -1.56 38.41
N MET A 147 -4.14 -1.49 37.87
CA MET A 147 -3.71 -0.39 37.01
C MET A 147 -4.53 -0.33 35.71
N GLU A 148 -4.96 -1.47 35.17
CA GLU A 148 -5.78 -1.55 33.97
C GLU A 148 -7.09 -0.76 34.12
N ILE A 149 -7.70 -0.82 35.31
CA ILE A 149 -8.93 -0.09 35.63
C ILE A 149 -8.62 1.40 35.81
N SER A 150 -7.55 1.71 36.54
CA SER A 150 -7.16 3.09 36.78
C SER A 150 -6.86 3.84 35.47
N TYR A 151 -6.22 3.17 34.50
CA TYR A 151 -6.02 3.73 33.16
C TYR A 151 -7.35 3.97 32.46
N LYS A 152 -8.27 2.99 32.43
CA LYS A 152 -9.61 3.15 31.83
C LYS A 152 -10.41 4.29 32.45
N LEU A 153 -10.39 4.41 33.79
CA LEU A 153 -11.03 5.51 34.49
C LEU A 153 -10.42 6.86 34.11
N ALA A 154 -9.09 6.97 34.10
CA ALA A 154 -8.40 8.21 33.79
C ALA A 154 -8.65 8.66 32.34
N GLU A 155 -8.67 7.73 31.38
CA GLU A 155 -9.02 8.00 29.98
C GLU A 155 -10.49 8.46 29.83
N ALA A 156 -11.43 7.75 30.46
CA ALA A 156 -12.84 8.11 30.44
C ALA A 156 -13.08 9.51 31.04
N LEU A 157 -12.38 9.85 32.13
CA LEU A 157 -12.43 11.18 32.74
C LEU A 157 -11.80 12.26 31.83
N ALA A 158 -10.62 11.99 31.26
CA ALA A 158 -9.89 12.95 30.44
C ALA A 158 -10.61 13.27 29.11
N SER A 159 -11.32 12.29 28.53
CA SER A 159 -12.06 12.45 27.26
C SER A 159 -13.34 13.30 27.36
N SER A 160 -13.73 13.72 28.57
CA SER A 160 -15.00 14.41 28.82
C SER A 160 -14.99 15.90 28.47
N GLY A 161 -13.81 16.54 28.37
CA GLY A 161 -13.66 17.99 28.14
C GLY A 161 -14.06 18.88 29.33
N ASP A 162 -14.51 18.31 30.44
CA ASP A 162 -14.87 19.03 31.67
C ASP A 162 -13.63 19.18 32.55
N SER A 163 -13.25 20.42 32.86
CA SER A 163 -12.07 20.76 33.67
C SER A 163 -12.05 20.04 35.03
N SER A 164 -13.21 19.81 35.65
CA SER A 164 -13.32 19.08 36.93
C SER A 164 -13.01 17.59 36.76
N LYS A 165 -13.49 16.99 35.67
CA LYS A 165 -13.20 15.57 35.35
C LYS A 165 -11.75 15.39 34.91
N ILE A 166 -11.19 16.34 34.16
CA ILE A 166 -9.77 16.37 33.79
C ILE A 166 -8.89 16.41 35.05
N ALA A 167 -9.19 17.27 36.02
CA ALA A 167 -8.44 17.32 37.28
C ALA A 167 -8.48 15.98 38.03
N LYS A 168 -9.63 15.28 38.01
CA LYS A 168 -9.73 13.92 38.58
C LYS A 168 -8.90 12.91 37.79
N ALA A 169 -8.89 12.98 36.46
CA ALA A 169 -8.06 12.12 35.62
C ALA A 169 -6.59 12.25 35.97
N ILE A 170 -6.10 13.49 36.12
CA ILE A 170 -4.71 13.77 36.55
C ILE A 170 -4.43 13.14 37.92
N GLY A 171 -5.35 13.25 38.88
CA GLY A 171 -5.20 12.59 40.19
C GLY A 171 -5.08 11.06 40.11
N VAL A 172 -5.80 10.43 39.17
CA VAL A 172 -5.69 8.98 38.90
C VAL A 172 -4.35 8.65 38.25
N TYR A 173 -3.91 9.43 37.26
CA TYR A 173 -2.60 9.26 36.65
C TYR A 173 -1.45 9.46 37.65
N ASP A 174 -1.55 10.41 38.58
CA ASP A 174 -0.57 10.60 39.66
C ASP A 174 -0.51 9.39 40.61
N ARG A 175 -1.64 8.73 40.85
CA ARG A 175 -1.68 7.48 41.63
C ARG A 175 -0.97 6.35 40.90
N ILE A 176 -1.19 6.23 39.59
CA ILE A 176 -0.48 5.24 38.74
C ILE A 176 1.03 5.53 38.75
N GLU A 177 1.42 6.81 38.58
CA GLU A 177 2.82 7.24 38.55
C GLU A 177 3.58 6.87 39.83
N LYS A 178 2.93 7.02 41.00
CA LYS A 178 3.54 6.62 42.28
C LYS A 178 3.92 5.15 42.34
N THR A 179 3.25 4.30 41.57
CA THR A 179 3.46 2.85 41.59
C THR A 179 4.46 2.42 40.51
N GLN A 180 4.33 2.95 39.29
CA GLN A 180 5.19 2.55 38.16
C GLN A 180 6.43 3.41 37.98
N GLY A 181 6.51 4.56 38.67
CA GLY A 181 7.46 5.61 38.34
C GLY A 181 6.99 6.43 37.13
N LYS A 182 7.73 7.50 36.86
CA LYS A 182 7.46 8.39 35.73
C LYS A 182 8.01 7.76 34.44
N ASN A 183 7.20 7.78 33.38
CA ASN A 183 7.54 7.22 32.08
C ASN A 183 6.80 7.96 30.95
N ILE A 184 7.29 7.81 29.71
CA ILE A 184 6.75 8.50 28.54
C ILE A 184 5.25 8.19 28.31
N PRO A 185 4.76 6.93 28.35
CA PRO A 185 3.34 6.65 28.13
C PRO A 185 2.42 7.38 29.11
N LEU A 186 2.75 7.38 30.40
CA LEU A 186 1.94 8.05 31.41
C LEU A 186 1.99 9.58 31.29
N THR A 187 3.18 10.14 31.04
CA THR A 187 3.35 11.57 30.78
C THR A 187 2.56 11.99 29.53
N THR A 188 2.53 11.16 28.48
CA THR A 188 1.74 11.42 27.26
C THR A 188 0.25 11.49 27.57
N SER A 189 -0.28 10.58 28.38
CA SER A 189 -1.68 10.59 28.81
C SER A 189 -2.04 11.85 29.61
N LYS A 190 -1.15 12.32 30.50
CA LYS A 190 -1.32 13.58 31.22
C LYS A 190 -1.28 14.79 30.30
N ILE A 191 -0.33 14.85 29.36
CA ILE A 191 -0.23 15.93 28.37
C ILE A 191 -1.51 15.99 27.51
N ARG A 192 -2.03 14.86 27.05
CA ARG A 192 -3.30 14.81 26.31
C ARG A 192 -4.47 15.38 27.12
N ALA A 193 -4.52 15.08 28.41
CA ALA A 193 -5.53 15.65 29.31
C ALA A 193 -5.37 17.18 29.43
N PHE A 194 -4.15 17.69 29.60
CA PHE A 194 -3.89 19.14 29.67
C PHE A 194 -4.11 19.87 28.34
N LEU A 195 -3.87 19.22 27.20
CA LEU A 195 -4.16 19.76 25.87
C LEU A 195 -5.65 20.06 25.71
N SER A 196 -6.51 19.17 26.21
CA SER A 196 -7.96 19.38 26.15
C SER A 196 -8.43 20.60 26.94
N SER A 197 -7.68 21.00 27.98
CA SER A 197 -7.92 22.21 28.77
C SER A 197 -7.05 23.41 28.34
N GLN A 198 -6.27 23.29 27.27
CA GLN A 198 -5.30 24.30 26.80
C GLN A 198 -4.31 24.77 27.88
N ASP A 199 -3.93 23.89 28.81
CA ASP A 199 -3.03 24.22 29.92
C ASP A 199 -1.56 23.92 29.57
N THR A 200 -0.96 24.80 28.76
CA THR A 200 0.44 24.66 28.32
C THR A 200 1.43 24.68 29.49
N ALA A 201 1.12 25.40 30.57
CA ALA A 201 2.01 25.47 31.74
C ALA A 201 2.14 24.12 32.44
N SER A 202 1.02 23.39 32.61
CA SER A 202 1.03 22.04 33.17
C SER A 202 1.71 21.03 32.24
N ILE A 203 1.58 21.18 30.92
CA ILE A 203 2.29 20.36 29.93
C ILE A 203 3.80 20.51 30.11
N TYR A 204 4.31 21.74 30.13
CA TYR A 204 5.75 21.97 30.30
C TYR A 204 6.25 21.45 31.65
N LYS A 205 5.50 21.67 32.72
CA LYS A 205 5.84 21.12 34.05
C LYS A 205 5.97 19.59 34.02
N GLU A 206 5.09 18.91 33.29
CA GLU A 206 5.11 17.46 33.17
C GLU A 206 6.33 16.98 32.38
N VAL A 207 6.67 17.63 31.27
CA VAL A 207 7.89 17.37 30.48
C VAL A 207 9.16 17.58 31.33
N TYR A 208 9.28 18.71 32.04
CA TYR A 208 10.42 18.97 32.92
C TYR A 208 10.55 17.94 34.04
N SER A 209 9.43 17.48 34.58
CA SER A 209 9.41 16.44 35.61
C SER A 209 9.90 15.10 35.05
N LEU A 210 9.52 14.74 33.82
CA LEU A 210 10.02 13.55 33.11
C LEU A 210 11.53 13.63 32.90
N LEU A 211 12.03 14.74 32.37
CA LEU A 211 13.46 14.98 32.17
C LEU A 211 14.25 14.90 33.47
N LYS A 212 13.71 15.42 34.57
CA LYS A 212 14.37 15.34 35.89
C LYS A 212 14.46 13.90 36.42
N SER A 213 13.48 13.05 36.10
CA SER A 213 13.47 11.66 36.55
C SER A 213 14.55 10.80 35.89
N ALA A 214 14.92 11.11 34.65
CA ALA A 214 16.02 10.46 33.93
C ALA A 214 16.72 11.47 33.00
N PRO A 215 17.68 12.26 33.52
CA PRO A 215 18.28 13.40 32.80
C PRO A 215 19.22 13.01 31.66
N HIS A 216 19.67 11.75 31.63
CA HIS A 216 20.56 11.18 30.62
C HIS A 216 19.85 10.24 29.63
N SER A 217 18.51 10.16 29.65
CA SER A 217 17.76 9.37 28.64
C SER A 217 17.64 10.15 27.34
N VAL A 218 18.08 9.53 26.25
CA VAL A 218 17.96 10.09 24.89
C VAL A 218 16.49 10.22 24.52
N GLU A 219 15.68 9.19 24.81
CA GLU A 219 14.25 9.10 24.51
C GLU A 219 13.47 10.21 25.20
N ASN A 220 13.78 10.52 26.46
CA ASN A 220 13.12 11.60 27.19
C ASN A 220 13.44 12.99 26.61
N ASN A 221 14.67 13.19 26.14
CA ASN A 221 15.06 14.46 25.50
C ASN A 221 14.41 14.58 24.10
N VAL A 222 14.39 13.50 23.31
CA VAL A 222 13.65 13.45 22.04
C VAL A 222 12.16 13.74 22.26
N PHE A 223 11.54 13.09 23.25
CA PHE A 223 10.15 13.31 23.61
C PHE A 223 9.89 14.77 24.00
N ALA A 224 10.75 15.36 24.83
CA ALA A 224 10.64 16.77 25.20
C ALA A 224 10.74 17.68 23.97
N GLY A 225 11.73 17.44 23.09
CA GLY A 225 11.90 18.18 21.85
C GLY A 225 10.64 18.17 20.97
N ASN A 226 10.05 16.99 20.78
CA ASN A 226 8.80 16.82 20.04
C ASN A 226 7.63 17.59 20.67
N VAL A 227 7.50 17.57 22.00
CA VAL A 227 6.45 18.31 22.69
C VAL A 227 6.63 19.83 22.52
N PHE A 228 7.85 20.36 22.65
CA PHE A 228 8.10 21.79 22.43
C PHE A 228 7.86 22.21 20.97
N ALA A 229 8.28 21.38 20.01
CA ALA A 229 8.05 21.61 18.58
C ALA A 229 6.55 21.71 18.25
N MET A 230 5.71 20.88 18.87
CA MET A 230 4.26 20.92 18.71
C MET A 230 3.64 22.28 19.11
N PHE A 231 4.28 23.02 20.02
CA PHE A 231 3.87 24.37 20.43
C PHE A 231 4.65 25.49 19.74
N SER A 232 5.41 25.17 18.69
CA SER A 232 6.27 26.12 17.97
C SER A 232 7.32 26.80 18.86
N ASP A 233 7.68 26.17 19.98
CA ASP A 233 8.82 26.57 20.82
C ASP A 233 10.10 25.97 20.24
N ASN A 234 10.51 26.53 19.09
CA ASN A 234 11.59 26.00 18.26
C ASN A 234 12.95 26.02 18.98
N ASP A 235 13.20 27.03 19.81
CA ASP A 235 14.46 27.16 20.57
C ASP A 235 14.57 26.03 21.62
N SER A 236 13.50 25.79 22.37
CA SER A 236 13.48 24.70 23.36
C SER A 236 13.53 23.34 22.66
N ALA A 237 12.76 23.17 21.58
CA ALA A 237 12.74 21.94 20.80
C ALA A 237 14.14 21.56 20.33
N LEU A 238 14.83 22.49 19.66
CA LEU A 238 16.19 22.28 19.16
C LEU A 238 17.17 21.99 20.29
N SER A 239 17.09 22.72 21.41
CA SER A 239 17.96 22.48 22.56
C SER A 239 17.85 21.05 23.11
N TYR A 240 16.65 20.47 23.15
CA TYR A 240 16.47 19.09 23.60
C TYR A 240 16.89 18.05 22.56
N PHE A 241 16.69 18.32 21.26
CA PHE A 241 17.23 17.45 20.22
C PHE A 241 18.76 17.46 20.19
N ASP A 242 19.38 18.62 20.35
CA ASP A 242 20.84 18.74 20.45
C ASP A 242 21.37 17.97 21.65
N LYS A 243 20.72 18.14 22.81
CA LYS A 243 21.07 17.37 24.01
C LYS A 243 20.90 15.86 23.83
N ALA A 244 19.88 15.41 23.11
CA ALA A 244 19.69 13.99 22.79
C ALA A 244 20.86 13.46 21.93
N CYS A 245 21.30 14.22 20.93
CA CYS A 245 22.45 13.87 20.09
C CYS A 245 23.77 13.90 20.86
N ASP A 246 23.95 14.85 21.79
CA ASP A 246 25.15 14.98 22.62
C ASP A 246 25.27 13.85 23.64
N LEU A 247 24.15 13.36 24.16
CA LEU A 247 24.11 12.22 25.10
C LEU A 247 24.53 10.92 24.42
N ASP A 248 24.12 10.71 23.17
CA ASP A 248 24.48 9.54 22.39
C ASP A 248 24.58 9.87 20.89
N SER A 249 25.82 10.07 20.44
CA SER A 249 26.14 10.31 19.02
C SER A 249 25.85 9.11 18.10
N THR A 250 25.57 7.94 18.67
CA THR A 250 25.19 6.73 17.91
C THR A 250 23.69 6.54 17.80
N SER A 251 22.87 7.36 18.49
CA SER A 251 21.41 7.22 18.51
C SER A 251 20.77 7.73 17.23
N GLY A 252 20.32 6.81 16.38
CA GLY A 252 19.59 7.11 15.16
C GLY A 252 18.27 7.84 15.42
N LEU A 253 17.57 7.49 16.50
CA LEU A 253 16.31 8.14 16.91
C LEU A 253 16.48 9.65 17.15
N ALA A 254 17.60 10.06 17.76
CA ALA A 254 17.87 11.48 18.04
C ALA A 254 18.05 12.28 16.75
N TYR A 255 18.89 11.80 15.83
CA TYR A 255 19.11 12.43 14.51
C TYR A 255 17.84 12.39 13.65
N TYR A 256 17.11 11.27 13.62
CA TYR A 256 15.82 11.16 12.93
C TYR A 256 14.81 12.21 13.42
N SER A 257 14.67 12.35 14.73
CA SER A 257 13.73 13.32 15.32
C SER A 257 14.15 14.76 15.03
N ARG A 258 15.46 15.06 15.05
CA ARG A 258 15.98 16.39 14.70
C ARG A 258 15.83 16.69 13.21
N ALA A 259 15.99 15.70 12.33
CA ALA A 259 15.70 15.83 10.90
C ALA A 259 14.23 16.23 10.69
N ASN A 260 13.30 15.49 11.29
CA ASN A 260 11.86 15.80 11.21
C ASN A 260 11.52 17.18 11.77
N PHE A 261 12.21 17.62 12.83
CA PHE A 261 12.08 18.98 13.32
C PHE A 261 12.52 20.03 12.29
N TYR A 262 13.71 19.89 11.69
CA TYR A 262 14.17 20.82 10.65
C TYR A 262 13.23 20.85 9.44
N LYS A 263 12.71 19.70 9.03
CA LYS A 263 11.67 19.61 8.00
C LYS A 263 10.42 20.42 8.38
N SER A 264 9.95 20.28 9.63
CA SER A 264 8.73 20.96 10.11
C SER A 264 8.82 22.49 10.11
N ILE A 265 10.03 23.04 10.27
CA ILE A 265 10.28 24.49 10.27
C ILE A 265 10.75 25.02 8.91
N GLY A 266 10.87 24.16 7.89
CA GLY A 266 11.30 24.53 6.54
C GLY A 266 12.81 24.82 6.42
N ASP A 267 13.63 24.30 7.33
CA ASP A 267 15.10 24.43 7.26
C ASP A 267 15.69 23.28 6.45
N SER A 268 15.61 23.40 5.12
CA SER A 268 16.08 22.38 4.19
C SER A 268 17.58 22.08 4.35
N VAL A 269 18.40 23.08 4.69
CA VAL A 269 19.87 22.92 4.79
C VAL A 269 20.26 22.03 5.96
N ASN A 270 19.59 22.18 7.10
CA ASN A 270 19.87 21.34 8.25
C ASN A 270 19.11 20.01 8.19
N TYR A 271 17.89 19.99 7.64
CA TYR A 271 17.16 18.74 7.35
C TYR A 271 18.03 17.79 6.54
N ASP A 272 18.58 18.29 5.44
CA ASP A 272 19.53 17.61 4.57
C ASP A 272 20.66 16.90 5.33
N LYS A 273 21.37 17.64 6.19
CA LYS A 273 22.51 17.11 6.95
C LYS A 273 22.07 16.03 7.92
N GLU A 274 20.92 16.22 8.55
CA GLU A 274 20.40 15.30 9.56
C GLU A 274 19.85 14.02 8.96
N VAL A 275 19.30 14.05 7.73
CA VAL A 275 18.89 12.84 7.00
C VAL A 275 20.08 11.88 6.85
N PHE A 276 21.22 12.36 6.34
CA PHE A 276 22.42 11.53 6.19
C PHE A 276 22.91 11.00 7.55
N ARG A 277 22.90 11.85 8.58
CA ARG A 277 23.30 11.45 9.94
C ARG A 277 22.37 10.39 10.51
N ALA A 278 21.06 10.49 10.31
CA ALA A 278 20.10 9.51 10.80
C ALA A 278 20.22 8.17 10.07
N LEU A 279 20.29 8.19 8.73
CA LEU A 279 20.38 6.98 7.90
C LEU A 279 21.70 6.22 8.12
N SER A 280 22.79 6.93 8.41
CA SER A 280 24.09 6.31 8.71
C SER A 280 24.21 5.71 10.12
N ARG A 281 23.15 5.69 10.94
CA ARG A 281 23.16 5.05 12.27
C ARG A 281 22.49 3.69 12.22
N GLU A 282 23.25 2.66 12.61
CA GLU A 282 22.77 1.29 12.75
C GLU A 282 21.63 1.15 13.78
N SER A 283 21.59 2.01 14.78
CA SER A 283 20.56 1.99 15.84
C SER A 283 19.19 2.52 15.41
N LEU A 284 19.08 3.14 14.23
CA LEU A 284 17.76 3.51 13.69
C LEU A 284 17.10 2.28 13.07
N GLU A 285 15.86 2.01 13.45
CA GLU A 285 15.07 0.93 12.85
C GLU A 285 14.91 1.14 11.34
N LEU A 286 14.93 0.04 10.58
CA LEU A 286 14.85 0.06 9.12
C LEU A 286 13.60 0.79 8.62
N ASP A 287 12.43 0.55 9.22
CA ASP A 287 11.18 1.20 8.84
C ASP A 287 11.29 2.73 8.90
N ALA A 288 11.95 3.26 9.94
CA ALA A 288 12.17 4.69 10.09
C ALA A 288 13.19 5.23 9.08
N LYS A 289 14.20 4.42 8.70
CA LYS A 289 15.15 4.77 7.63
C LYS A 289 14.45 4.86 6.27
N LEU A 290 13.61 3.88 5.95
CA LEU A 290 12.86 3.84 4.70
C LEU A 290 11.87 5.01 4.63
N GLU A 291 11.11 5.27 5.70
CA GLU A 291 10.19 6.42 5.76
C GLU A 291 10.94 7.74 5.51
N LEU A 292 12.08 7.94 6.18
CA LEU A 292 12.88 9.15 6.04
C LEU A 292 13.44 9.29 4.62
N LEU A 293 14.00 8.21 4.05
CA LEU A 293 14.56 8.23 2.70
C LEU A 293 13.48 8.44 1.64
N THR A 294 12.34 7.76 1.72
CA THR A 294 11.22 7.97 0.79
C THR A 294 10.73 9.42 0.85
N GLY A 295 10.58 9.98 2.05
CA GLY A 295 10.23 11.39 2.23
C GLY A 295 11.27 12.35 1.64
N TYR A 296 12.55 11.99 1.71
CA TYR A 296 13.66 12.75 1.15
C TYR A 296 13.69 12.71 -0.39
N ILE A 297 13.56 11.51 -0.97
CA ILE A 297 13.54 11.31 -2.42
C ILE A 297 12.38 12.06 -3.06
N ARG A 298 11.19 11.99 -2.47
CA ARG A 298 10.00 12.67 -3.00
C ARG A 298 10.19 14.19 -3.18
N GLU A 299 11.03 14.82 -2.37
CA GLU A 299 11.31 16.26 -2.45
C GLU A 299 12.37 16.59 -3.51
N LEU A 300 13.22 15.64 -3.89
CA LEU A 300 14.46 15.90 -4.63
C LEU A 300 14.66 15.05 -5.90
N TYR A 301 13.79 14.09 -6.19
CA TYR A 301 14.01 13.15 -7.30
C TYR A 301 14.04 13.85 -8.68
N ASP A 302 13.30 14.96 -8.83
CA ASP A 302 13.26 15.79 -10.04
C ASP A 302 14.51 16.69 -10.22
N ASP A 303 15.40 16.79 -9.23
CA ASP A 303 16.62 17.61 -9.31
C ASP A 303 17.85 16.74 -9.66
N PRO A 304 18.37 16.81 -10.91
CA PRO A 304 19.53 16.02 -11.33
C PRO A 304 20.78 16.27 -10.48
N SER A 305 20.90 17.44 -9.85
CA SER A 305 22.04 17.76 -8.99
C SER A 305 22.05 16.98 -7.68
N GLN A 306 20.91 16.42 -7.26
CA GLN A 306 20.76 15.63 -6.03
C GLN A 306 20.91 14.12 -6.25
N GLN A 307 20.94 13.64 -7.49
CA GLN A 307 20.95 12.21 -7.79
C GLN A 307 22.13 11.48 -7.13
N GLY A 308 23.35 12.00 -7.25
CA GLY A 308 24.53 11.38 -6.65
C GLY A 308 24.44 11.23 -5.14
N ARG A 309 23.76 12.18 -4.47
CA ARG A 309 23.52 12.13 -3.03
C ARG A 309 22.47 11.09 -2.65
N ILE A 310 21.38 10.99 -3.41
CA ILE A 310 20.35 9.96 -3.20
C ILE A 310 20.98 8.56 -3.36
N GLN A 311 21.81 8.36 -4.39
CA GLN A 311 22.54 7.11 -4.60
C GLN A 311 23.50 6.79 -3.45
N GLU A 312 24.18 7.78 -2.86
CA GLU A 312 25.02 7.59 -1.66
C GLU A 312 24.21 7.15 -0.44
N LEU A 313 22.99 7.66 -0.27
CA LEU A 313 22.09 7.23 0.80
C LEU A 313 21.65 5.77 0.61
N PHE A 314 21.30 5.37 -0.62
CA PHE A 314 21.03 3.96 -0.92
C PHE A 314 22.24 3.06 -0.66
N ALA A 315 23.44 3.47 -1.10
CA ALA A 315 24.66 2.73 -0.83
C ALA A 315 24.91 2.54 0.68
N THR A 316 24.65 3.58 1.49
CA THR A 316 24.75 3.50 2.95
C THR A 316 23.77 2.47 3.53
N LEU A 317 22.52 2.46 3.05
CA LEU A 317 21.52 1.50 3.52
C LEU A 317 21.85 0.08 3.10
N LEU A 318 22.31 -0.13 1.87
CA LEU A 318 22.69 -1.45 1.35
C LEU A 318 23.95 -2.01 2.04
N ASP A 319 24.89 -1.17 2.45
CA ASP A 319 26.05 -1.61 3.26
C ASP A 319 25.62 -2.11 4.65
N GLN A 320 24.66 -1.43 5.27
CA GLN A 320 24.14 -1.80 6.59
C GLN A 320 23.17 -2.99 6.54
N HIS A 321 22.44 -3.15 5.43
CA HIS A 321 21.35 -4.11 5.27
C HIS A 321 21.44 -4.83 3.91
N PRO A 322 22.50 -5.60 3.63
CA PRO A 322 22.80 -6.15 2.30
C PRO A 322 21.86 -7.28 1.83
N HIS A 323 20.97 -7.75 2.70
CA HIS A 323 20.00 -8.82 2.40
C HIS A 323 18.55 -8.35 2.50
N GLU A 324 18.35 -7.04 2.52
CA GLU A 324 17.03 -6.45 2.68
C GLU A 324 16.42 -6.14 1.32
N VAL A 325 15.34 -6.84 1.00
CA VAL A 325 14.66 -6.74 -0.29
C VAL A 325 14.02 -5.36 -0.46
N ASP A 326 13.45 -4.80 0.61
CA ASP A 326 12.71 -3.53 0.56
C ASP A 326 13.60 -2.33 0.15
N ILE A 327 14.90 -2.39 0.43
CA ILE A 327 15.85 -1.34 0.01
C ILE A 327 16.08 -1.40 -1.51
N HIS A 328 16.23 -2.61 -2.05
CA HIS A 328 16.37 -2.81 -3.50
C HIS A 328 15.09 -2.43 -4.24
N ASP A 329 13.92 -2.76 -3.71
CA ASP A 329 12.62 -2.39 -4.30
C ASP A 329 12.44 -0.86 -4.31
N LEU A 330 12.81 -0.16 -3.22
CA LEU A 330 12.79 1.30 -3.17
C LEU A 330 13.80 1.93 -4.13
N TYR A 331 15.01 1.37 -4.23
CA TYR A 331 16.03 1.88 -5.13
C TYR A 331 15.65 1.67 -6.60
N CYS A 332 15.11 0.49 -6.95
CA CYS A 332 14.53 0.21 -8.26
C CYS A 332 13.46 1.25 -8.62
N SER A 333 12.52 1.54 -7.71
CA SER A 333 11.47 2.53 -7.94
C SER A 333 12.03 3.94 -8.19
N TYR A 334 13.07 4.34 -7.45
CA TYR A 334 13.76 5.61 -7.69
C TYR A 334 14.44 5.65 -9.07
N LEU A 335 15.11 4.58 -9.47
CA LEU A 335 15.81 4.49 -10.76
C LEU A 335 14.83 4.52 -11.93
N ILE A 336 13.67 3.87 -11.80
CA ILE A 336 12.56 3.99 -12.78
C ILE A 336 12.11 5.45 -12.91
N ALA A 337 11.97 6.17 -11.80
CA ALA A 337 11.51 7.56 -11.82
C ALA A 337 12.49 8.53 -12.49
N ILE A 338 13.77 8.18 -12.55
CA ILE A 338 14.79 8.94 -13.30
C ILE A 338 15.15 8.28 -14.64
N GLU A 339 14.32 7.33 -15.10
CA GLU A 339 14.43 6.60 -16.37
C GLU A 339 15.73 5.78 -16.54
N ASP A 340 16.42 5.47 -15.44
CA ASP A 340 17.56 4.53 -15.42
C ASP A 340 17.05 3.08 -15.32
N TYR A 341 16.45 2.60 -16.41
CA TYR A 341 15.87 1.25 -16.47
C TYR A 341 16.93 0.14 -16.30
N ALA A 342 18.15 0.37 -16.78
CA ALA A 342 19.24 -0.59 -16.63
C ALA A 342 19.67 -0.73 -15.15
N GLY A 343 19.85 0.39 -14.46
CA GLY A 343 20.14 0.41 -13.03
C GLY A 343 18.99 -0.18 -12.20
N ALA A 344 17.74 0.17 -12.54
CA ALA A 344 16.56 -0.38 -11.90
C ALA A 344 16.51 -1.91 -12.01
N ALA A 345 16.79 -2.44 -13.20
CA ALA A 345 16.85 -3.87 -13.44
C ALA A 345 17.95 -4.55 -12.61
N GLU A 346 19.11 -3.92 -12.43
CA GLU A 346 20.15 -4.47 -11.54
C GLU A 346 19.69 -4.56 -10.08
N GLN A 347 19.02 -3.52 -9.56
CA GLN A 347 18.50 -3.52 -8.19
C GLN A 347 17.45 -4.61 -7.98
N LEU A 348 16.53 -4.74 -8.92
CA LEU A 348 15.51 -5.79 -8.88
C LEU A 348 16.13 -7.20 -9.04
N GLY A 349 17.25 -7.30 -9.76
CA GLY A 349 18.07 -8.52 -9.81
C GLY A 349 18.59 -8.95 -8.44
N TYR A 350 19.15 -8.03 -7.64
CA TYR A 350 19.58 -8.33 -6.28
C TYR A 350 18.42 -8.75 -5.37
N ALA A 351 17.27 -8.08 -5.48
CA ALA A 351 16.05 -8.48 -4.77
C ALA A 351 15.64 -9.92 -5.09
N LEU A 352 15.71 -10.32 -6.36
CA LEU A 352 15.37 -11.66 -6.83
C LEU A 352 16.42 -12.73 -6.47
N ASP A 353 17.68 -12.36 -6.33
CA ASP A 353 18.72 -13.26 -5.82
C ASP A 353 18.50 -13.59 -4.33
N ILE A 354 17.87 -12.68 -3.57
CA ILE A 354 17.46 -12.89 -2.17
C ILE A 354 16.15 -13.69 -2.11
N ASP A 355 15.12 -13.28 -2.86
CA ASP A 355 13.81 -13.92 -2.91
C ASP A 355 13.28 -14.08 -4.36
N PRO A 356 13.48 -15.26 -4.98
CA PRO A 356 13.04 -15.52 -6.35
C PRO A 356 11.55 -15.91 -6.46
N SER A 357 10.80 -15.94 -5.34
CA SER A 357 9.44 -16.49 -5.30
C SER A 357 8.37 -15.59 -5.93
N SER A 358 8.66 -14.30 -6.11
CA SER A 358 7.70 -13.35 -6.69
C SER A 358 7.76 -13.37 -8.22
N GLU A 359 6.74 -13.92 -8.87
CA GLU A 359 6.57 -13.84 -10.32
C GLU A 359 6.47 -12.37 -10.80
N GLU A 360 5.82 -11.51 -10.01
CA GLU A 360 5.67 -10.08 -10.32
C GLU A 360 7.03 -9.39 -10.45
N ARG A 361 7.97 -9.66 -9.53
CA ARG A 361 9.33 -9.10 -9.62
C ARG A 361 10.06 -9.60 -10.86
N TRP A 362 9.92 -10.87 -11.22
CA TRP A 362 10.51 -11.38 -12.48
C TRP A 362 9.94 -10.67 -13.70
N ARG A 363 8.62 -10.48 -13.76
CA ARG A 363 7.98 -9.74 -14.86
C ARG A 363 8.46 -8.29 -14.94
N THR A 364 8.56 -7.61 -13.81
CA THR A 364 9.08 -6.24 -13.77
C THR A 364 10.54 -6.21 -14.23
N LEU A 365 11.38 -7.15 -13.81
CA LEU A 365 12.78 -7.24 -14.25
C LEU A 365 12.90 -7.36 -15.78
N LEU A 366 12.09 -8.23 -16.39
CA LEU A 366 12.04 -8.40 -17.84
C LEU A 366 11.61 -7.11 -18.53
N SER A 367 10.53 -6.49 -18.04
CA SER A 367 10.05 -5.22 -18.58
C SER A 367 11.10 -4.11 -18.52
N LEU A 368 11.91 -4.06 -17.46
CA LEU A 368 12.97 -3.06 -17.32
C LEU A 368 14.11 -3.30 -18.32
N TYR A 369 14.54 -4.55 -18.53
CA TYR A 369 15.52 -4.87 -19.57
C TYR A 369 14.98 -4.60 -20.97
N MET A 370 13.70 -4.86 -21.23
CA MET A 370 13.05 -4.51 -22.49
C MET A 370 13.02 -3.00 -22.73
N GLN A 371 12.72 -2.18 -21.70
CA GLN A 371 12.75 -0.72 -21.79
C GLN A 371 14.18 -0.17 -21.94
N ALA A 372 15.19 -0.90 -21.46
CA ALA A 372 16.60 -0.58 -21.68
C ALA A 372 17.15 -1.12 -23.02
N ASP A 373 16.29 -1.67 -23.90
CA ASP A 373 16.63 -2.34 -25.16
C ASP A 373 17.64 -3.51 -25.03
N ASP A 374 17.81 -4.06 -23.82
CA ASP A 374 18.66 -5.22 -23.55
C ASP A 374 17.83 -6.52 -23.58
N TYR A 375 17.26 -6.82 -24.76
CA TYR A 375 16.43 -8.01 -24.98
C TYR A 375 17.18 -9.31 -24.72
N ALA A 376 18.51 -9.31 -24.89
CA ALA A 376 19.35 -10.48 -24.62
C ALA A 376 19.39 -10.79 -23.11
N LYS A 377 19.60 -9.77 -22.27
CA LYS A 377 19.58 -9.92 -20.82
C LYS A 377 18.17 -10.18 -20.29
N SER A 378 17.14 -9.55 -20.89
CA SER A 378 15.74 -9.91 -20.62
C SER A 378 15.51 -11.40 -20.87
N ALA A 379 15.86 -11.92 -22.05
CA ALA A 379 15.69 -13.32 -22.38
C ALA A 379 16.45 -14.27 -21.42
N GLU A 380 17.70 -13.95 -21.08
CA GLU A 380 18.49 -14.72 -20.11
C GLU A 380 17.80 -14.81 -18.73
N LYS A 381 17.30 -13.66 -18.24
CA LYS A 381 16.61 -13.60 -16.95
C LYS A 381 15.24 -14.25 -17.01
N GLY A 382 14.54 -14.21 -18.13
CA GLY A 382 13.24 -14.86 -18.30
C GLY A 382 13.36 -16.38 -18.28
N GLU A 383 14.39 -16.92 -18.93
CA GLU A 383 14.74 -18.34 -18.86
C GLU A 383 15.12 -18.77 -17.42
N THR A 384 15.73 -17.87 -16.65
CA THR A 384 15.99 -18.10 -15.22
C THR A 384 14.68 -18.07 -14.42
N ALA A 385 13.80 -17.11 -14.68
CA ALA A 385 12.50 -16.97 -14.04
C ALA A 385 11.63 -18.23 -14.23
N LEU A 386 11.64 -18.83 -15.43
CA LEU A 386 10.91 -20.07 -15.72
C LEU A 386 11.40 -21.29 -14.92
N ARG A 387 12.60 -21.27 -14.35
CA ARG A 387 13.05 -22.32 -13.42
C ARG A 387 12.28 -22.29 -12.10
N TYR A 388 11.84 -21.10 -11.69
CA TYR A 388 11.04 -20.88 -10.49
C TYR A 388 9.54 -20.90 -10.80
N HIS A 389 9.15 -20.36 -11.96
CA HIS A 389 7.76 -20.17 -12.41
C HIS A 389 7.47 -20.86 -13.75
N PRO A 390 7.60 -22.20 -13.85
CA PRO A 390 7.53 -22.93 -15.13
C PRO A 390 6.15 -22.91 -15.81
N SER A 391 5.11 -22.47 -15.10
CA SER A 391 3.73 -22.35 -15.61
C SER A 391 3.32 -20.90 -15.88
N SER A 392 4.23 -19.93 -15.81
CA SER A 392 3.90 -18.53 -16.11
C SER A 392 3.75 -18.33 -17.61
N ALA A 393 2.50 -18.21 -18.07
CA ALA A 393 2.19 -17.88 -19.47
C ALA A 393 2.74 -16.49 -19.85
N MET A 394 2.74 -15.53 -18.90
CA MET A 394 3.25 -14.19 -19.16
C MET A 394 4.75 -14.18 -19.41
N ILE A 395 5.56 -14.90 -18.61
CA ILE A 395 7.01 -14.93 -18.83
C ILE A 395 7.33 -15.55 -20.20
N HIS A 396 6.60 -16.59 -20.62
CA HIS A 396 6.71 -17.13 -21.97
C HIS A 396 6.30 -16.11 -23.06
N LEU A 397 5.25 -15.32 -22.84
CA LEU A 397 4.87 -14.24 -23.77
C LEU A 397 5.99 -13.20 -23.91
N MET A 398 6.58 -12.75 -22.79
CA MET A 398 7.68 -11.78 -22.79
C MET A 398 8.92 -12.32 -23.49
N LEU A 399 9.32 -13.58 -23.22
CA LEU A 399 10.38 -14.26 -23.95
C LEU A 399 10.09 -14.38 -25.45
N GLY A 400 8.82 -14.60 -25.81
CA GLY A 400 8.36 -14.59 -27.19
C GLY A 400 8.69 -13.27 -27.89
N THR A 401 8.39 -12.16 -27.23
CA THR A 401 8.68 -10.80 -27.70
C THR A 401 10.18 -10.53 -27.77
N ASP A 402 10.94 -10.87 -26.72
CA ASP A 402 12.40 -10.68 -26.67
C ASP A 402 13.10 -11.42 -27.82
N TYR A 403 12.77 -12.70 -28.02
CA TYR A 403 13.33 -13.48 -29.12
C TYR A 403 12.90 -12.95 -30.49
N ASN A 404 11.72 -12.34 -30.62
CA ASN A 404 11.32 -11.69 -31.87
C ASN A 404 12.22 -10.51 -32.21
N LEU A 405 12.48 -9.64 -31.22
CA LEU A 405 13.33 -8.46 -31.37
C LEU A 405 14.80 -8.85 -31.65
N MET A 406 15.25 -9.97 -31.08
CA MET A 406 16.54 -10.60 -31.39
C MET A 406 16.58 -11.34 -32.74
N LYS A 407 15.46 -11.36 -33.49
CA LYS A 407 15.28 -12.08 -34.77
C LYS A 407 15.43 -13.61 -34.66
N GLU A 408 15.28 -14.16 -33.46
CA GLU A 408 15.26 -15.59 -33.16
C GLU A 408 13.85 -16.18 -33.26
N TYR A 409 13.24 -16.07 -34.45
CA TYR A 409 11.81 -16.30 -34.67
C TYR A 409 11.30 -17.69 -34.24
N ASP A 410 12.11 -18.74 -34.38
CA ASP A 410 11.69 -20.09 -33.99
C ASP A 410 11.61 -20.25 -32.46
N LYS A 411 12.50 -19.58 -31.70
CA LYS A 411 12.40 -19.53 -30.23
C LYS A 411 11.23 -18.67 -29.78
N ALA A 412 10.99 -17.56 -30.48
CA ALA A 412 9.85 -16.69 -30.23
C ALA A 412 8.53 -17.48 -30.35
N LEU A 413 8.31 -18.16 -31.48
CA LEU A 413 7.13 -19.00 -31.69
C LEU A 413 7.05 -20.17 -30.70
N GLY A 414 8.19 -20.77 -30.33
CA GLY A 414 8.22 -21.83 -29.30
C GLY A 414 7.68 -21.36 -27.96
N ASN A 415 8.13 -20.19 -27.50
CA ASN A 415 7.67 -19.58 -26.25
C ASN A 415 6.21 -19.11 -26.34
N LEU A 416 5.79 -18.47 -27.44
CA LEU A 416 4.39 -18.04 -27.62
C LEU A 416 3.41 -19.24 -27.66
N ASN A 417 3.81 -20.36 -28.28
CA ASN A 417 3.02 -21.59 -28.21
C ASN A 417 2.91 -22.10 -26.77
N LYS A 418 3.99 -22.03 -25.99
CA LYS A 418 3.97 -22.44 -24.59
C LYS A 418 3.09 -21.52 -23.73
N ALA A 419 3.14 -20.20 -23.96
CA ALA A 419 2.21 -19.25 -23.36
C ALA A 419 0.76 -19.64 -23.67
N MET A 420 0.44 -19.92 -24.94
CA MET A 420 -0.89 -20.34 -25.37
C MET A 420 -1.37 -21.64 -24.70
N GLU A 421 -0.48 -22.61 -24.48
CA GLU A 421 -0.80 -23.86 -23.77
C GLU A 421 -1.11 -23.66 -22.27
N LEU A 422 -0.52 -22.63 -21.66
CA LEU A 422 -0.62 -22.36 -20.23
C LEU A 422 -1.75 -21.38 -19.88
N THR A 423 -2.19 -20.58 -20.85
CA THR A 423 -3.31 -19.64 -20.70
C THR A 423 -4.65 -20.38 -20.72
N ASP A 424 -5.57 -20.00 -19.83
CA ASP A 424 -6.94 -20.50 -19.89
C ASP A 424 -7.63 -20.00 -21.15
N SER A 425 -8.22 -20.90 -21.92
CA SER A 425 -8.94 -20.59 -23.16
C SER A 425 -10.08 -19.57 -23.01
N VAL A 426 -10.57 -19.34 -21.78
CA VAL A 426 -11.61 -18.32 -21.50
C VAL A 426 -11.04 -16.93 -21.22
N ASP A 427 -9.71 -16.81 -21.06
CA ASP A 427 -9.01 -15.53 -20.95
C ASP A 427 -8.76 -14.97 -22.35
N TYR A 428 -9.82 -14.40 -22.93
CA TYR A 428 -9.81 -13.92 -24.30
C TYR A 428 -8.79 -12.79 -24.53
N ASP A 429 -8.52 -11.95 -23.53
CA ASP A 429 -7.53 -10.88 -23.60
C ASP A 429 -6.12 -11.47 -23.76
N ALA A 430 -5.71 -12.37 -22.85
CA ALA A 430 -4.41 -13.01 -22.92
C ALA A 430 -4.24 -13.87 -24.19
N VAL A 431 -5.27 -14.61 -24.60
CA VAL A 431 -5.25 -15.40 -25.84
C VAL A 431 -5.07 -14.49 -27.06
N SER A 432 -5.81 -13.38 -27.11
CA SER A 432 -5.71 -12.39 -28.19
C SER A 432 -4.31 -11.79 -28.25
N GLN A 433 -3.75 -11.39 -27.10
CA GLN A 433 -2.40 -10.83 -27.02
C GLN A 433 -1.32 -11.80 -27.53
N ILE A 434 -1.38 -13.08 -27.13
CA ILE A 434 -0.44 -14.08 -27.61
C ILE A 434 -0.57 -14.28 -29.12
N MET A 435 -1.80 -14.34 -29.65
CA MET A 435 -2.03 -14.46 -31.09
C MET A 435 -1.51 -13.24 -31.87
N SER A 436 -1.69 -12.02 -31.35
CA SER A 436 -1.13 -10.83 -32.00
C SER A 436 0.39 -10.84 -32.01
N SER A 437 1.03 -11.27 -30.92
CA SER A 437 2.49 -11.43 -30.88
C SER A 437 2.98 -12.52 -31.84
N MET A 438 2.23 -13.61 -32.03
CA MET A 438 2.55 -14.57 -33.10
C MET A 438 2.44 -13.93 -34.48
N GLY A 439 1.43 -13.07 -34.70
CA GLY A 439 1.29 -12.24 -35.89
C GLY A 439 2.53 -11.38 -36.16
N ASP A 440 3.01 -10.66 -35.13
CA ASP A 440 4.22 -9.84 -35.20
C ASP A 440 5.44 -10.68 -35.61
N VAL A 441 5.61 -11.88 -35.01
CA VAL A 441 6.73 -12.79 -35.33
C VAL A 441 6.66 -13.31 -36.76
N TYR A 442 5.49 -13.75 -37.22
CA TYR A 442 5.33 -14.21 -38.60
C TYR A 442 5.58 -13.08 -39.60
N TYR A 443 5.13 -11.87 -39.28
CA TYR A 443 5.40 -10.70 -40.11
C TYR A 443 6.91 -10.45 -40.18
N ALA A 444 7.60 -10.38 -39.04
CA ALA A 444 9.05 -10.16 -38.96
C ALA A 444 9.86 -11.26 -39.67
N LYS A 445 9.40 -12.51 -39.62
CA LYS A 445 9.98 -13.66 -40.35
C LYS A 445 9.77 -13.60 -41.87
N GLY A 446 8.91 -12.71 -42.36
CA GLY A 446 8.55 -12.54 -43.77
C GLY A 446 7.39 -13.41 -44.25
N ASP A 447 6.75 -14.17 -43.35
CA ASP A 447 5.56 -14.98 -43.66
C ASP A 447 4.28 -14.15 -43.48
N ARG A 448 4.05 -13.26 -44.45
CA ARG A 448 2.99 -12.25 -44.38
C ARG A 448 1.59 -12.85 -44.31
N ASP A 449 1.32 -13.93 -45.04
CA ASP A 449 -0.01 -14.54 -45.03
C ASP A 449 -0.33 -15.18 -43.67
N SER A 450 0.63 -15.86 -43.05
CA SER A 450 0.46 -16.37 -41.68
C SER A 450 0.25 -15.23 -40.68
N ALA A 451 1.00 -14.12 -40.80
CA ALA A 451 0.85 -12.97 -39.91
C ALA A 451 -0.59 -12.45 -39.85
N PHE A 452 -1.20 -12.18 -41.02
CA PHE A 452 -2.58 -11.70 -41.09
C PHE A 452 -3.61 -12.74 -40.61
N VAL A 453 -3.34 -14.04 -40.78
CA VAL A 453 -4.19 -15.09 -40.18
C VAL A 453 -4.17 -15.02 -38.65
N TYR A 454 -3.02 -14.77 -38.03
CA TYR A 454 -2.93 -14.66 -36.58
C TYR A 454 -3.51 -13.34 -36.05
N TYR A 455 -3.33 -12.21 -36.73
CA TYR A 455 -4.04 -10.98 -36.38
C TYR A 455 -5.55 -11.14 -36.49
N ASP A 456 -6.05 -11.76 -37.56
CA ASP A 456 -7.49 -11.99 -37.74
C ASP A 456 -8.05 -12.86 -36.61
N LYS A 457 -7.30 -13.87 -36.16
CA LYS A 457 -7.69 -14.66 -34.99
C LYS A 457 -7.67 -13.85 -33.70
N ALA A 458 -6.62 -13.06 -33.45
CA ALA A 458 -6.52 -12.20 -32.27
C ALA A 458 -7.73 -11.25 -32.17
N ILE A 459 -8.01 -10.52 -33.25
CA ILE A 459 -9.10 -9.55 -33.33
C ILE A 459 -10.48 -10.24 -33.28
N SER A 460 -10.59 -11.49 -33.76
CA SER A 460 -11.84 -12.25 -33.64
C SER A 460 -12.11 -12.75 -32.21
N ILE A 461 -11.05 -13.08 -31.46
CA ILE A 461 -11.14 -13.51 -30.06
C ILE A 461 -11.46 -12.32 -29.16
N ASP A 462 -10.70 -11.23 -29.32
CA ASP A 462 -10.94 -9.98 -28.63
C ASP A 462 -10.97 -8.82 -29.64
N PRO A 463 -12.17 -8.37 -30.04
CA PRO A 463 -12.34 -7.25 -30.93
C PRO A 463 -11.82 -5.92 -30.38
N ASP A 464 -11.60 -5.80 -29.06
CA ASP A 464 -11.19 -4.57 -28.38
C ASP A 464 -9.70 -4.55 -28.04
N ASN A 465 -8.93 -5.54 -28.50
CA ASN A 465 -7.46 -5.51 -28.45
C ASN A 465 -6.92 -4.41 -29.38
N LEU A 466 -6.83 -3.19 -28.85
CA LEU A 466 -6.40 -2.00 -29.59
C LEU A 466 -4.98 -2.13 -30.15
N LEU A 467 -4.10 -2.86 -29.47
CA LEU A 467 -2.73 -3.09 -29.94
C LEU A 467 -2.74 -3.97 -31.21
N ALA A 468 -3.49 -5.07 -31.20
CA ALA A 468 -3.63 -5.94 -32.37
C ALA A 468 -4.30 -5.22 -33.55
N LEU A 469 -5.32 -4.40 -33.29
CA LEU A 469 -5.95 -3.56 -34.31
C LEU A 469 -4.93 -2.58 -34.94
N ASN A 470 -4.14 -1.90 -34.10
CA ASN A 470 -3.15 -0.94 -34.57
C ASN A 470 -2.06 -1.61 -35.40
N ASN A 471 -1.43 -2.66 -34.87
CA ASN A 471 -0.34 -3.36 -35.56
C ASN A 471 -0.82 -3.99 -36.88
N CYS A 472 -1.99 -4.61 -36.89
CA CYS A 472 -2.56 -5.18 -38.11
C CYS A 472 -2.86 -4.09 -39.15
N ALA A 473 -3.47 -2.97 -38.74
CA ALA A 473 -3.74 -1.84 -39.63
C ALA A 473 -2.44 -1.26 -40.23
N TYR A 474 -1.42 -1.07 -39.40
CA TYR A 474 -0.11 -0.62 -39.83
C TYR A 474 0.50 -1.57 -40.87
N TYR A 475 0.55 -2.88 -40.59
CA TYR A 475 1.13 -3.84 -41.54
C TYR A 475 0.32 -4.02 -42.82
N LEU A 476 -1.01 -3.92 -42.76
CA LEU A 476 -1.86 -3.85 -43.97
C LEU A 476 -1.53 -2.61 -44.81
N ALA A 477 -1.34 -1.45 -44.16
CA ALA A 477 -0.95 -0.22 -44.83
C ALA A 477 0.42 -0.37 -45.49
N VAL A 478 1.45 -0.84 -44.77
CA VAL A 478 2.81 -1.09 -45.27
C VAL A 478 2.79 -2.00 -46.51
N GLU A 479 2.02 -3.09 -46.49
CA GLU A 479 1.91 -4.01 -47.62
C GLU A 479 0.99 -3.50 -48.75
N GLY A 480 0.22 -2.43 -48.50
CA GLY A 480 -0.80 -1.94 -49.45
C GLY A 480 -1.95 -2.92 -49.63
N ARG A 481 -2.22 -3.76 -48.62
CA ARG A 481 -3.23 -4.82 -48.63
C ARG A 481 -4.46 -4.34 -47.86
N ASP A 482 -5.64 -4.53 -48.45
CA ASP A 482 -6.94 -4.30 -47.79
C ASP A 482 -7.01 -2.98 -46.98
N LEU A 483 -6.72 -1.86 -47.66
CA LEU A 483 -6.61 -0.55 -47.01
C LEU A 483 -7.92 -0.06 -46.38
N ASP A 484 -9.07 -0.56 -46.83
CA ASP A 484 -10.37 -0.25 -46.23
C ASP A 484 -10.49 -0.92 -44.84
N LYS A 485 -10.04 -2.17 -44.72
CA LYS A 485 -9.97 -2.86 -43.42
C LYS A 485 -8.94 -2.21 -42.49
N ALA A 486 -7.80 -1.76 -43.02
CA ALA A 486 -6.79 -1.03 -42.26
C ALA A 486 -7.33 0.32 -41.71
N GLU A 487 -8.15 1.03 -42.50
CA GLU A 487 -8.84 2.24 -42.06
C GLU A 487 -9.86 1.93 -40.96
N GLU A 488 -10.69 0.89 -41.13
CA GLU A 488 -11.67 0.52 -40.10
C GLU A 488 -11.00 0.23 -38.76
N MET A 489 -9.91 -0.54 -38.76
CA MET A 489 -9.15 -0.88 -37.56
C MET A 489 -8.49 0.35 -36.93
N SER A 490 -7.74 1.14 -37.71
CA SER A 490 -7.06 2.32 -37.17
C SER A 490 -8.02 3.45 -36.78
N ALA A 491 -9.18 3.58 -37.43
CA ALA A 491 -10.24 4.50 -37.01
C ALA A 491 -10.79 4.15 -35.62
N ARG A 492 -10.89 2.85 -35.30
CA ARG A 492 -11.29 2.39 -33.96
C ARG A 492 -10.22 2.72 -32.92
N THR A 493 -8.94 2.53 -33.22
CA THR A 493 -7.87 2.81 -32.26
C THR A 493 -7.82 4.29 -31.88
N ILE A 494 -7.87 5.21 -32.86
CA ILE A 494 -7.87 6.67 -32.59
C ILE A 494 -9.17 7.15 -31.94
N LYS A 495 -10.28 6.41 -32.07
CA LYS A 495 -11.53 6.75 -31.39
C LYS A 495 -11.44 6.46 -29.89
N GLU A 496 -10.85 5.34 -29.52
CA GLU A 496 -10.67 4.93 -28.12
C GLU A 496 -9.45 5.61 -27.46
N ARG A 497 -8.42 5.92 -28.26
CA ARG A 497 -7.19 6.60 -27.84
C ARG A 497 -6.91 7.83 -28.71
N PRO A 498 -7.65 8.94 -28.54
CA PRO A 498 -7.56 10.10 -29.42
C PRO A 498 -6.23 10.87 -29.34
N ASP A 499 -5.48 10.68 -28.26
CA ASP A 499 -4.22 11.39 -28.01
C ASP A 499 -2.99 10.47 -28.06
N ASP A 500 -3.16 9.19 -28.42
CA ASP A 500 -2.05 8.23 -28.53
C ASP A 500 -1.29 8.44 -29.85
N ALA A 501 -0.05 8.91 -29.76
CA ALA A 501 0.77 9.30 -30.92
C ALA A 501 0.96 8.13 -31.91
N THR A 502 1.18 6.91 -31.41
CA THR A 502 1.38 5.70 -32.24
C THR A 502 0.13 5.34 -33.04
N SER A 503 -1.05 5.40 -32.42
CA SER A 503 -2.33 5.15 -33.10
C SER A 503 -2.64 6.23 -34.14
N LEU A 504 -2.34 7.49 -33.81
CA LEU A 504 -2.51 8.63 -34.73
C LEU A 504 -1.59 8.52 -35.96
N ASP A 505 -0.32 8.14 -35.76
CA ASP A 505 0.63 7.90 -36.85
C ASP A 505 0.15 6.75 -37.76
N THR A 506 -0.27 5.64 -37.16
CA THR A 506 -0.78 4.49 -37.92
C THR A 506 -1.98 4.88 -38.80
N TYR A 507 -2.94 5.64 -38.25
CA TYR A 507 -4.07 6.15 -39.04
C TYR A 507 -3.63 7.10 -40.15
N ALA A 508 -2.69 8.00 -39.86
CA ALA A 508 -2.11 8.90 -40.86
C ALA A 508 -1.44 8.12 -42.00
N TRP A 509 -0.69 7.07 -41.67
CA TRP A 509 -0.05 6.20 -42.65
C TRP A 509 -1.06 5.43 -43.50
N VAL A 510 -2.14 4.92 -42.91
CA VAL A 510 -3.24 4.30 -43.66
C VAL A 510 -3.84 5.30 -44.66
N MET A 511 -4.13 6.53 -44.24
CA MET A 511 -4.65 7.59 -45.12
C MET A 511 -3.67 7.95 -46.23
N PHE A 512 -2.38 8.01 -45.93
CA PHE A 512 -1.31 8.22 -46.90
C PHE A 512 -1.31 7.13 -47.97
N ARG A 513 -1.40 5.86 -47.56
CA ARG A 513 -1.46 4.71 -48.48
C ARG A 513 -2.73 4.68 -49.31
N LYS A 514 -3.85 5.22 -48.79
CA LYS A 514 -5.09 5.48 -49.54
C LYS A 514 -5.02 6.73 -50.44
N LYS A 515 -3.90 7.45 -50.45
CA LYS A 515 -3.66 8.70 -51.19
C LYS A 515 -4.53 9.87 -50.73
N ASN A 516 -5.07 9.80 -49.52
CA ASN A 516 -5.79 10.89 -48.87
C ASN A 516 -4.82 11.76 -48.07
N TYR A 517 -3.93 12.46 -48.79
CA TYR A 517 -2.80 13.17 -48.17
C TYR A 517 -3.23 14.32 -47.25
N THR A 518 -4.35 14.98 -47.54
CA THR A 518 -4.90 16.05 -46.70
C THR A 518 -5.27 15.54 -45.31
N GLU A 519 -5.94 14.38 -45.24
CA GLU A 519 -6.31 13.77 -43.96
C GLU A 519 -5.09 13.18 -43.26
N ALA A 520 -4.20 12.50 -44.01
CA ALA A 520 -2.94 12.00 -43.47
C ALA A 520 -2.13 13.10 -42.77
N MET A 521 -2.02 14.28 -43.39
CA MET A 521 -1.31 15.43 -42.82
C MET A 521 -1.98 15.93 -41.53
N ALA A 522 -3.32 15.95 -41.47
CA ALA A 522 -4.03 16.40 -40.27
C ALA A 522 -3.79 15.48 -39.06
N TYR A 523 -3.62 14.17 -39.27
CA TYR A 523 -3.38 13.21 -38.19
C TYR A 523 -1.90 13.05 -37.83
N ILE A 524 -0.97 13.15 -38.80
CA ILE A 524 0.46 13.13 -38.48
C ILE A 524 0.87 14.36 -37.65
N ASP A 525 0.25 15.52 -37.91
CA ASP A 525 0.45 16.73 -37.09
C ASP A 525 0.01 16.52 -35.64
N LYS A 526 -1.08 15.77 -35.42
CA LYS A 526 -1.53 15.41 -34.07
C LYS A 526 -0.59 14.39 -33.42
N ALA A 527 -0.12 13.40 -34.17
CA ALA A 527 0.83 12.41 -33.68
C ALA A 527 2.11 13.10 -33.16
N ILE A 528 2.67 14.03 -33.94
CA ILE A 528 3.84 14.83 -33.55
C ILE A 528 3.52 15.72 -32.33
N ALA A 529 2.35 16.34 -32.28
CA ALA A 529 1.98 17.21 -31.16
C ALA A 529 1.77 16.46 -29.83
N ASN A 530 1.40 15.18 -29.91
CA ASN A 530 1.17 14.30 -28.76
C ASN A 530 2.37 13.38 -28.42
N SER A 531 3.54 13.64 -29.02
CA SER A 531 4.76 12.87 -28.78
C SER A 531 5.81 13.76 -28.13
N GLU A 532 6.25 13.41 -26.91
CA GLU A 532 7.33 14.13 -26.21
C GLU A 532 8.67 13.95 -26.93
N GLU A 533 8.96 12.72 -27.34
CA GLU A 533 10.14 12.35 -28.12
C GLU A 533 9.73 11.61 -29.41
N PRO A 534 9.46 12.34 -30.52
CA PRO A 534 9.08 11.71 -31.78
C PRO A 534 10.15 10.76 -32.32
N SER A 535 9.74 9.57 -32.73
CA SER A 535 10.62 8.55 -33.31
C SER A 535 11.12 8.93 -34.71
N GLU A 536 12.17 8.25 -35.17
CA GLU A 536 12.64 8.34 -36.55
C GLU A 536 11.51 8.07 -37.54
N GLU A 537 10.78 6.97 -37.32
CA GLU A 537 9.70 6.52 -38.18
C GLU A 537 8.56 7.55 -38.27
N LEU A 538 8.16 8.14 -37.13
CA LEU A 538 7.13 9.19 -37.10
C LEU A 538 7.56 10.40 -37.93
N TYR A 539 8.82 10.85 -37.82
CA TYR A 539 9.33 11.92 -38.67
C TYR A 539 9.47 11.51 -40.13
N HIS A 540 9.81 10.26 -40.41
CA HIS A 540 9.89 9.74 -41.77
C HIS A 540 8.51 9.74 -42.44
N HIS A 541 7.48 9.20 -41.79
CA HIS A 541 6.08 9.26 -42.24
C HIS A 541 5.63 10.70 -42.45
N ALA A 542 5.94 11.61 -41.53
CA ALA A 542 5.64 13.03 -41.70
C ALA A 542 6.29 13.60 -42.96
N GLY A 543 7.57 13.35 -43.18
CA GLY A 543 8.26 13.80 -44.39
C GLY A 543 7.57 13.31 -45.68
N ASP A 544 7.19 12.04 -45.71
CA ASP A 544 6.51 11.44 -46.86
C ASP A 544 5.13 12.03 -47.11
N ILE A 545 4.33 12.17 -46.04
CA ILE A 545 2.99 12.75 -46.07
C ILE A 545 3.05 14.20 -46.56
N TYR A 546 3.94 15.01 -46.00
CA TYR A 546 4.11 16.41 -46.39
C TYR A 546 4.55 16.55 -47.85
N PHE A 547 5.44 15.66 -48.34
CA PHE A 547 5.87 15.70 -49.73
C PHE A 547 4.71 15.40 -50.68
N MET A 548 3.95 14.35 -50.41
CA MET A 548 2.82 13.94 -51.26
C MET A 548 1.63 14.91 -51.16
N ASN A 549 1.51 15.64 -50.07
CA ASN A 549 0.54 16.73 -49.92
C ASN A 549 0.98 18.05 -50.59
N GLY A 550 2.14 18.08 -51.26
CA GLY A 550 2.60 19.24 -52.02
C GLY A 550 3.43 20.26 -51.22
N GLU A 551 3.96 19.86 -50.05
CA GLU A 551 4.79 20.69 -49.17
C GLU A 551 6.24 20.16 -49.07
N PRO A 552 7.02 20.15 -50.17
CA PRO A 552 8.33 19.50 -50.22
C PRO A 552 9.39 20.14 -49.32
N GLN A 553 9.22 21.41 -48.94
CA GLN A 553 10.15 22.08 -48.03
C GLN A 553 10.00 21.59 -46.59
N LYS A 554 8.76 21.43 -46.10
CA LYS A 554 8.50 20.83 -44.78
C LYS A 554 8.84 19.35 -44.77
N ALA A 555 8.60 18.66 -45.87
CA ALA A 555 9.02 17.26 -46.03
C ALA A 555 10.52 17.08 -45.76
N LEU A 556 11.35 17.96 -46.34
CA LEU A 556 12.79 17.95 -46.11
C LEU A 556 13.14 18.18 -44.64
N GLU A 557 12.48 19.12 -43.95
CA GLU A 557 12.71 19.38 -42.52
C GLU A 557 12.42 18.13 -41.66
N PHE A 558 11.35 17.39 -41.97
CA PHE A 558 11.03 16.16 -41.25
C PHE A 558 11.98 15.01 -41.59
N TRP A 559 12.34 14.82 -42.86
CA TRP A 559 13.36 13.82 -43.22
C TRP A 559 14.73 14.12 -42.62
N GLU A 560 15.12 15.40 -42.48
CA GLU A 560 16.36 15.79 -41.79
C GLU A 560 16.31 15.45 -40.29
N LYS A 561 15.15 15.62 -39.64
CA LYS A 561 14.95 15.17 -38.24
C LYS A 561 15.00 13.65 -38.11
N ALA A 562 14.34 12.91 -39.01
CA ALA A 562 14.41 11.45 -39.05
C ALA A 562 15.85 10.96 -39.24
N LEU A 563 16.58 11.54 -40.20
CA LEU A 563 17.98 11.20 -40.49
C LEU A 563 18.94 11.56 -39.34
N ALA A 564 18.59 12.55 -38.51
CA ALA A 564 19.37 12.85 -37.32
C ALA A 564 19.24 11.77 -36.23
N LEU A 565 18.11 11.03 -36.21
CA LEU A 565 17.86 9.92 -35.30
C LEU A 565 18.42 8.59 -35.84
N ASP A 566 18.39 8.38 -37.15
CA ASP A 566 19.05 7.23 -37.81
C ASP A 566 19.97 7.69 -38.98
N PRO A 567 21.22 8.10 -38.69
CA PRO A 567 22.15 8.61 -39.70
C PRO A 567 22.54 7.59 -40.77
N ASP A 568 22.40 6.29 -40.50
CA ASP A 568 22.82 5.20 -41.38
C ASP A 568 21.71 4.76 -42.35
N ASN A 569 20.51 5.31 -42.23
CA ASN A 569 19.39 5.02 -43.12
C ASN A 569 19.62 5.52 -44.55
N GLU A 570 20.02 4.61 -45.45
CA GLU A 570 20.33 4.95 -46.84
C GLU A 570 19.15 5.58 -47.60
N LEU A 571 17.91 5.20 -47.26
CA LEU A 571 16.73 5.74 -47.92
C LEU A 571 16.50 7.20 -47.50
N LEU A 572 16.58 7.50 -46.22
CA LEU A 572 16.48 8.87 -45.71
C LEU A 572 17.60 9.75 -46.27
N GLN A 573 18.84 9.27 -46.32
CA GLN A 573 19.95 9.98 -46.93
C GLN A 573 19.64 10.35 -48.39
N ARG A 574 19.04 9.43 -49.15
CA ARG A 574 18.60 9.70 -50.53
C ARG A 574 17.46 10.72 -50.57
N LYS A 575 16.42 10.58 -49.73
CA LYS A 575 15.29 11.51 -49.66
C LYS A 575 15.74 12.94 -49.37
N VAL A 576 16.62 13.13 -48.37
CA VAL A 576 17.21 14.43 -48.00
C VAL A 576 18.08 14.99 -49.13
N LYS A 577 19.01 14.18 -49.67
CA LYS A 577 19.94 14.61 -50.73
C LYS A 577 19.23 15.06 -52.00
N HIS A 578 18.21 14.30 -52.42
CA HIS A 578 17.49 14.54 -53.66
C HIS A 578 16.23 15.39 -53.47
N LYS A 579 15.85 15.66 -52.21
CA LYS A 579 14.67 16.45 -51.83
C LYS A 579 13.40 15.91 -52.53
N THR A 580 13.29 14.59 -52.59
CA THR A 580 12.20 13.90 -53.29
C THR A 580 11.84 12.61 -52.59
N TYR A 581 10.55 12.26 -52.67
CA TYR A 581 10.05 10.95 -52.29
C TYR A 581 10.55 9.86 -53.24
N PHE A 582 10.84 8.68 -52.70
CA PHE A 582 11.14 7.46 -53.46
C PHE A 582 10.05 6.42 -53.15
N TYR A 583 9.48 5.83 -54.20
CA TYR A 583 8.57 4.69 -54.04
C TYR A 583 9.38 3.46 -53.65
N GLU A 584 8.96 2.80 -52.58
CA GLU A 584 9.49 1.52 -52.10
C GLU A 584 8.87 0.34 -52.85
#